data_AF-A0A959P2X4-F1
#
_entry.id   AF-A0A959P2X4-F1
#
_cell.length_a   1.000
_cell.length_b   1.000
_cell.length_c   1.000
_cell.angle_alpha   90.00
_cell.angle_beta   90.00
_cell.angle_gamma   90.00
#
_symmetry.space_group_name_H-M   'P 1'
#
loop_
_entity.id
_entity.type
_entity.pdbx_description
1 polymer ?
#
loop_
_entity_poly.entity_id
_entity_poly.type
_entity_poly.pdbx_seq_one_letter_code
_entity_poly.pdbx_strand_id
1 'polypeptide(L)'
;FNFDHVPLFSNKLTFDENKNLIPTFPYTDEECKDCANCKRNHILNSSSDEDITIYIGDGYSDKCAAEHSDYIFAKKSLLKYCEQNGLPYFQFKYFENDKKIVVQLANKKKIKKRHQASLKRRDAYMQG
;
A
#
# COMPACT_ATOMS: atom_id res chain seq x y z
N PHE A 1 -19.82 5.00 -9.74
CA PHE A 1 -18.41 5.14 -10.16
C PHE A 1 -17.97 3.82 -10.76
N ASN A 2 -17.39 3.83 -11.97
CA ASN A 2 -16.80 2.63 -12.60
C ASN A 2 -15.29 2.62 -12.28
N PHE A 3 -14.79 1.50 -11.76
CA PHE A 3 -13.38 1.30 -11.39
C PHE A 3 -12.69 0.17 -12.18
N ASP A 4 -13.28 -0.30 -13.29
CA ASP A 4 -12.77 -1.43 -14.09
C ASP A 4 -11.36 -1.18 -14.66
N HIS A 5 -10.98 0.09 -14.80
CA HIS A 5 -9.64 0.51 -15.25
C HIS A 5 -8.58 0.48 -14.13
N VAL A 6 -8.99 0.32 -12.87
CA VAL A 6 -8.07 0.27 -11.73
C VAL A 6 -7.63 -1.18 -11.51
N PRO A 7 -6.32 -1.48 -11.54
CA PRO A 7 -5.84 -2.83 -11.25
C PRO A 7 -6.31 -3.35 -9.89
N LEU A 8 -6.88 -4.56 -9.86
CA LEU A 8 -7.34 -5.24 -8.65
C LEU A 8 -6.39 -6.36 -8.27
N PHE A 9 -5.78 -6.24 -7.10
CA PHE A 9 -4.92 -7.27 -6.52
C PHE A 9 -5.52 -7.83 -5.24
N SER A 10 -6.17 -8.99 -5.34
CA SER A 10 -6.79 -9.69 -4.21
C SER A 10 -6.50 -11.19 -4.23
N ASN A 11 -6.66 -11.82 -3.07
CA ASN A 11 -6.77 -13.27 -3.01
C ASN A 11 -8.07 -13.71 -3.66
N LYS A 12 -8.07 -14.91 -4.21
CA LYS A 12 -9.26 -15.49 -4.85
C LYS A 12 -9.85 -16.56 -3.94
N LEU A 13 -11.18 -16.66 -3.95
CA LEU A 13 -11.92 -17.71 -3.26
C LEU A 13 -12.87 -18.33 -4.28
N THR A 14 -12.73 -19.63 -4.50
CA THR A 14 -13.52 -20.39 -5.48
C THR A 14 -14.22 -21.55 -4.79
N PHE A 15 -15.19 -22.16 -5.47
CA PHE A 15 -15.83 -23.37 -5.01
C PHE A 15 -15.33 -24.57 -5.82
N ASP A 16 -14.98 -25.66 -5.15
CA ASP A 16 -14.77 -26.94 -5.82
C ASP A 16 -16.12 -27.58 -6.22
N GLU A 17 -16.07 -28.75 -6.87
CA GLU A 17 -17.26 -29.51 -7.28
C GLU A 17 -18.18 -29.87 -6.11
N ASN A 18 -17.63 -29.98 -4.90
CA ASN A 18 -18.34 -30.32 -3.67
C ASN A 18 -18.82 -29.09 -2.89
N LYS A 19 -18.70 -27.88 -3.48
CA LYS A 19 -19.04 -26.59 -2.85
C LYS A 19 -18.18 -26.22 -1.63
N ASN A 20 -16.98 -26.79 -1.52
CA ASN A 20 -16.00 -26.34 -0.54
C ASN A 20 -15.32 -25.05 -1.01
N LEU A 21 -14.97 -24.18 -0.06
CA LEU A 21 -14.24 -22.95 -0.33
C LEU A 21 -12.74 -23.23 -0.51
N ILE A 22 -12.20 -22.92 -1.68
CA ILE A 22 -10.80 -23.07 -2.02
C ILE A 22 -10.15 -21.68 -2.19
N PRO A 23 -9.29 -21.26 -1.25
CA PRO A 23 -8.55 -20.01 -1.37
C PRO A 23 -7.33 -20.16 -2.28
N THR A 24 -7.02 -19.10 -3.03
CA THR A 24 -5.77 -18.99 -3.82
C THR A 24 -5.10 -17.66 -3.52
N PHE A 25 -3.79 -17.72 -3.33
CA PHE A 25 -2.94 -16.59 -2.91
C PHE A 25 -1.93 -16.25 -4.02
N PRO A 26 -2.36 -15.61 -5.12
CA PRO A 26 -1.50 -15.39 -6.30
C PRO A 26 -0.42 -14.32 -6.08
N TYR A 27 -0.45 -13.60 -4.96
CA TYR A 27 0.41 -12.44 -4.68
C TYR A 27 1.20 -12.61 -3.39
N THR A 28 1.57 -13.83 -3.04
CA THR A 28 2.50 -14.11 -1.93
C THR A 28 3.91 -13.66 -2.28
N ASP A 29 4.77 -13.60 -1.28
CA ASP A 29 6.19 -13.29 -1.40
C ASP A 29 6.96 -14.41 -0.71
N GLU A 30 7.97 -14.99 -1.37
CA GLU A 30 8.70 -16.14 -0.82
C GLU A 30 9.45 -15.78 0.47
N GLU A 31 9.85 -14.51 0.60
CA GLU A 31 10.55 -13.99 1.77
C GLU A 31 9.59 -13.51 2.88
N CYS A 32 8.39 -13.04 2.55
CA CYS A 32 7.34 -12.70 3.54
C CYS A 32 6.37 -13.89 3.78
N LYS A 33 6.64 -14.67 4.83
CA LYS A 33 5.75 -15.76 5.28
C LYS A 33 4.47 -15.29 5.98
N ASP A 34 4.41 -14.01 6.35
CA ASP A 34 3.26 -13.43 7.05
C ASP A 34 2.19 -12.88 6.09
N CYS A 35 2.52 -12.78 4.79
CA CYS A 35 1.72 -12.07 3.80
C CYS A 35 1.01 -13.04 2.84
N ALA A 36 -0.31 -13.17 2.96
CA ALA A 36 -1.12 -13.85 1.94
C ALA A 36 -1.21 -13.06 0.61
N ASN A 37 -1.07 -11.72 0.70
CA ASN A 37 -1.01 -10.80 -0.43
C ASN A 37 -0.03 -9.67 -0.07
N CYS A 38 1.15 -9.71 -0.68
CA CYS A 38 2.25 -8.80 -0.37
C CYS A 38 2.03 -7.42 -0.98
N LYS A 39 1.40 -6.53 -0.20
CA LYS A 39 1.14 -5.15 -0.61
C LYS A 39 2.41 -4.33 -0.89
N ARG A 40 3.55 -4.68 -0.25
CA ARG A 40 4.86 -4.09 -0.57
C ARG A 40 5.22 -4.35 -2.04
N ASN A 41 5.11 -5.60 -2.49
CA ASN A 41 5.49 -5.95 -3.86
C ASN A 41 4.58 -5.28 -4.90
N HIS A 42 3.31 -5.05 -4.59
CA HIS A 42 2.44 -4.25 -5.47
C HIS A 42 2.95 -2.82 -5.65
N ILE A 43 3.48 -2.19 -4.60
CA ILE A 43 4.09 -0.86 -4.71
C ILE A 43 5.36 -0.93 -5.57
N LEU A 44 6.26 -1.88 -5.28
CA LEU A 44 7.52 -2.04 -6.02
C LEU A 44 7.24 -2.29 -7.52
N ASN A 45 6.36 -3.23 -7.82
CA ASN A 45 6.07 -3.62 -9.21
C ASN A 45 5.20 -2.62 -9.98
N SER A 46 4.57 -1.66 -9.31
CA SER A 46 3.64 -0.69 -9.94
C SER A 46 4.13 0.75 -9.85
N SER A 47 5.36 1.01 -9.37
CA SER A 47 5.91 2.36 -9.28
C SER A 47 7.39 2.40 -9.67
N SER A 48 7.79 3.52 -10.23
CA SER A 48 9.17 3.83 -10.59
C SER A 48 9.82 4.80 -9.59
N ASP A 49 11.13 4.98 -9.73
CA ASP A 49 11.90 5.97 -8.96
C ASP A 49 11.54 7.42 -9.27
N GLU A 50 10.68 7.69 -10.25
CA GLU A 50 10.14 9.02 -10.54
C GLU A 50 8.72 9.22 -9.97
N ASP A 51 8.00 8.13 -9.67
CA ASP A 51 6.62 8.19 -9.20
C ASP A 51 6.48 8.60 -7.72
N ILE A 52 5.42 9.36 -7.41
CA ILE A 52 5.03 9.63 -6.03
C ILE A 52 4.03 8.55 -5.58
N THR A 53 4.40 7.82 -4.53
CA THR A 53 3.56 6.75 -3.98
C THR A 53 2.68 7.27 -2.83
N ILE A 54 1.37 7.11 -2.96
CA ILE A 54 0.40 7.44 -1.91
C ILE A 54 -0.28 6.14 -1.48
N TYR A 55 -0.15 5.78 -0.21
CA TYR A 55 -0.80 4.62 0.37
C TYR A 55 -1.96 5.04 1.25
N ILE A 56 -3.09 4.35 1.13
CA ILE A 56 -4.30 4.60 1.93
C ILE A 56 -4.70 3.28 2.56
N GLY A 57 -4.71 3.21 3.90
CA GLY A 57 -5.04 1.97 4.60
C GLY A 57 -5.47 2.17 6.05
N ASP A 58 -5.86 1.06 6.68
CA ASP A 58 -6.30 1.04 8.08
C ASP A 58 -5.82 -0.18 8.87
N GLY A 59 -5.28 -1.18 8.18
CA GLY A 59 -5.01 -2.50 8.72
C GLY A 59 -3.59 -2.70 9.20
N TYR A 60 -3.42 -3.70 10.06
CA TYR A 60 -2.12 -4.15 10.54
C TYR A 60 -1.25 -4.70 9.39
N SER A 61 -1.88 -5.35 8.40
CA SER A 61 -1.17 -5.90 7.23
C SER A 61 -0.62 -4.82 6.26
N ASP A 62 -0.91 -3.54 6.52
CA ASP A 62 -0.54 -2.43 5.64
C ASP A 62 0.81 -1.81 5.99
N LYS A 63 1.44 -2.24 7.09
CA LYS A 63 2.68 -1.64 7.63
C LYS A 63 3.80 -1.59 6.60
N CYS A 64 4.12 -2.73 5.99
CA CYS A 64 5.18 -2.81 4.99
C CYS A 64 4.89 -1.88 3.81
N ALA A 65 3.65 -1.86 3.32
CA ALA A 65 3.26 -1.00 2.22
C ALA A 65 3.37 0.49 2.58
N ALA A 66 2.94 0.86 3.79
CA ALA A 66 3.05 2.21 4.31
C ALA A 66 4.52 2.65 4.43
N GLU A 67 5.42 1.80 4.93
CA GLU A 67 6.86 2.08 5.01
C GLU A 67 7.52 2.33 3.64
N HIS A 68 7.03 1.67 2.59
CA HIS A 68 7.54 1.82 1.21
C HIS A 68 6.84 2.94 0.43
N SER A 69 6.00 3.75 1.06
CA SER A 69 5.23 4.82 0.41
C SER A 69 5.68 6.22 0.81
N ASP A 70 5.58 7.18 -0.11
CA ASP A 70 6.00 8.57 0.15
C ASP A 70 5.01 9.31 1.07
N TYR A 71 3.72 9.10 0.84
CA TYR A 71 2.64 9.66 1.64
C TYR A 71 1.71 8.55 2.11
N ILE A 72 1.27 8.63 3.38
CA ILE A 72 0.41 7.64 3.99
C ILE A 72 -0.86 8.32 4.47
N PHE A 73 -2.02 7.78 4.11
CA PHE A 73 -3.30 8.07 4.74
C PHE A 73 -3.65 6.88 5.62
N ALA A 74 -3.69 7.12 6.93
CA ALA A 74 -3.84 6.06 7.91
C ALA A 74 -5.02 6.30 8.84
N LYS A 75 -5.66 5.21 9.25
CA LYS A 75 -6.61 5.19 10.38
C LYS A 75 -6.46 3.89 11.16
N LYS A 76 -7.17 3.78 12.29
CA LYS A 76 -7.20 2.58 13.16
C LYS A 76 -5.80 2.04 13.48
N SER A 77 -5.52 0.79 13.13
CA SER A 77 -4.29 0.09 13.50
C SER A 77 -3.07 0.61 12.74
N LEU A 78 -3.23 1.00 11.48
CA LEU A 78 -2.14 1.59 10.71
C LEU A 78 -1.72 2.94 11.28
N LEU A 79 -2.67 3.76 11.71
CA LEU A 79 -2.39 5.06 12.33
C LEU A 79 -1.55 4.90 13.60
N LYS A 80 -1.96 4.00 14.50
CA LYS A 80 -1.21 3.70 15.72
C LYS A 80 0.22 3.25 15.41
N TYR A 81 0.38 2.42 14.38
CA TYR A 81 1.70 1.99 13.93
C TYR A 81 2.55 3.15 13.42
N CYS A 82 1.97 4.06 12.61
CA CYS A 82 2.67 5.24 12.13
C CYS A 82 3.13 6.15 13.28
N GLU A 83 2.28 6.37 14.29
CA GLU A 83 2.62 7.13 15.50
C GLU A 83 3.80 6.49 16.25
N GLN A 84 3.72 5.19 16.51
CA GLN A 84 4.74 4.46 17.28
C GLN A 84 6.11 4.41 16.60
N ASN A 85 6.13 4.41 15.26
CA ASN A 85 7.37 4.25 14.48
C ASN A 85 7.82 5.57 13.83
N GLY A 86 7.16 6.69 14.12
CA GLY A 86 7.52 8.00 13.58
C GLY A 86 7.36 8.12 12.05
N LEU A 87 6.45 7.36 11.43
CA LEU A 87 6.15 7.50 10.01
C LEU A 87 5.25 8.73 9.81
N PRO A 88 5.59 9.70 8.95
CA PRO A 88 4.67 10.79 8.61
C PRO A 88 3.40 10.25 7.95
N TYR A 89 2.24 10.65 8.44
CA TYR A 89 0.92 10.23 7.95
C TYR A 89 -0.08 11.37 7.93
N PHE A 90 -1.15 11.17 7.18
CA PHE A 90 -2.37 11.96 7.22
C PHE A 90 -3.48 11.10 7.82
N GLN A 91 -4.01 11.51 8.97
CA GLN A 91 -5.19 10.87 9.53
C GLN A 91 -6.41 11.19 8.66
N PHE A 92 -7.25 10.19 8.40
CA PHE A 92 -8.51 10.37 7.67
C PHE A 92 -9.65 9.57 8.30
N LYS A 93 -10.88 10.04 8.14
CA LYS A 93 -12.10 9.31 8.53
C LYS A 93 -12.77 8.69 7.32
N TYR A 94 -12.96 9.51 6.28
CA TYR A 94 -13.57 9.11 5.01
C TYR A 94 -12.77 9.71 3.87
N PHE A 95 -12.23 8.85 3.00
CA PHE A 95 -11.32 9.30 1.95
C PHE A 95 -11.96 10.35 1.02
N GLU A 96 -13.27 10.23 0.75
CA GLU A 96 -14.00 11.21 -0.06
C GLU A 96 -13.93 12.64 0.50
N ASN A 97 -13.99 12.79 1.81
CA ASN A 97 -13.94 14.09 2.49
C ASN A 97 -12.50 14.60 2.66
N ASP A 98 -11.56 13.66 2.74
CA ASP A 98 -10.16 13.93 3.10
C ASP A 98 -9.22 13.95 1.86
N LYS A 99 -9.74 13.67 0.65
CA LYS A 99 -8.98 13.69 -0.62
C LYS A 99 -8.38 15.04 -0.99
N LYS A 100 -8.76 16.13 -0.31
CA LYS A 100 -8.24 17.49 -0.56
C LYS A 100 -6.72 17.52 -0.49
N ILE A 101 -6.11 16.75 0.41
CA ILE A 101 -4.65 16.65 0.54
C ILE A 101 -4.03 16.05 -0.72
N VAL A 102 -4.63 14.99 -1.28
CA VAL A 102 -4.17 14.38 -2.55
C VAL A 102 -4.26 15.39 -3.69
N VAL A 103 -5.38 16.12 -3.80
CA VAL A 103 -5.56 17.17 -4.81
C VAL A 103 -4.53 18.30 -4.63
N GLN A 104 -4.24 18.71 -3.41
CA GLN A 104 -3.22 19.72 -3.13
C GLN A 104 -1.82 19.24 -3.52
N LEU A 105 -1.49 17.97 -3.24
CA LEU A 105 -0.21 17.38 -3.64
C LEU A 105 -0.07 17.37 -5.16
N ALA A 106 -1.11 16.92 -5.89
CA ALA A 106 -1.11 16.87 -7.35
C ALA A 106 -0.88 18.25 -8.02
N ASN A 107 -1.27 19.34 -7.36
CA ASN A 107 -1.12 20.70 -7.88
C ASN A 107 0.21 21.38 -7.49
N LYS A 108 1.07 20.74 -6.70
CA LYS A 108 2.35 21.34 -6.30
C LYS A 108 3.36 21.30 -7.46
N LYS A 109 4.03 22.43 -7.70
CA LYS A 109 5.15 22.52 -8.66
C LYS A 109 6.32 21.59 -8.32
N LYS A 110 6.50 21.25 -7.04
CA LYS A 110 7.52 20.33 -6.56
C LYS A 110 6.96 19.50 -5.41
N ILE A 111 6.97 18.18 -5.57
CA ILE A 111 6.60 17.21 -4.54
C ILE A 111 7.88 16.57 -4.01
N LYS A 112 7.98 16.41 -2.69
CA LYS A 112 9.15 15.77 -2.06
C LYS A 112 8.82 14.32 -1.73
N LYS A 113 9.64 13.40 -2.23
CA LYS A 113 9.61 11.99 -1.83
C LYS A 113 10.04 11.82 -0.38
N ARG A 114 9.55 10.76 0.25
CA ARG A 114 9.99 10.42 1.61
C ARG A 114 11.28 9.64 1.50
N HIS A 115 12.39 10.24 1.95
CA HIS A 115 13.72 9.65 1.81
C HIS A 115 13.80 8.20 2.30
N GLN A 116 13.23 7.91 3.48
CA GLN A 116 13.20 6.55 4.04
C GLN A 116 12.40 5.55 3.16
N ALA A 117 11.34 5.99 2.50
CA ALA A 117 10.60 5.13 1.57
C ALA A 117 11.44 4.84 0.31
N SER A 118 12.13 5.85 -0.24
CA SER A 118 13.06 5.67 -1.35
C SER A 118 14.18 4.69 -1.00
N LEU A 119 14.76 4.80 0.20
CA LEU A 119 15.79 3.86 0.66
C LEU A 119 15.24 2.44 0.76
N LYS A 120 14.09 2.24 1.42
CA LYS A 120 13.47 0.91 1.54
C LYS A 120 13.14 0.27 0.18
N ARG A 121 12.61 1.06 -0.78
CA ARG A 121 12.35 0.56 -2.14
C ARG A 121 13.65 0.14 -2.84
N ARG A 122 14.70 0.96 -2.74
CA ARG A 122 16.01 0.63 -3.31
C ARG A 122 16.62 -0.61 -2.67
N ASP A 123 16.56 -0.72 -1.36
CA ASP A 123 17.11 -1.86 -0.62
C ASP A 123 16.38 -3.16 -1.00
N ALA A 124 15.05 -3.10 -1.21
CA ALA A 124 14.27 -4.25 -1.70
C ALA A 124 14.70 -4.70 -3.11
N TYR A 125 15.09 -3.79 -3.99
CA TYR A 125 15.61 -4.15 -5.32
C TYR A 125 17.02 -4.74 -5.30
N MET A 126 17.84 -4.38 -4.31
CA MET A 126 19.21 -4.86 -4.17
C MET A 126 19.31 -6.22 -3.46
N GLN A 127 18.22 -6.68 -2.84
CA GLN A 127 18.16 -7.94 -2.09
C GLN A 127 17.56 -9.11 -2.91
N GLY A 128 16.93 -8.82 -4.06
CA GLY A 128 16.50 -9.82 -5.04
C GLY A 128 17.54 -10.04 -6.14
#